data_AF-A0A961UWG1-F1
#
_entry.id   AF-A0A961UWG1-F1
#
_cell.length_a   1.000
_cell.length_b   1.000
_cell.length_c   1.000
_cell.angle_alpha   90.00
_cell.angle_beta   90.00
_cell.angle_gamma   90.00
#
_symmetry.space_group_name_H-M   'P 1'
#
loop_
_entity.id
_entity.type
_entity.pdbx_description
1 polymer ?
#
loop_
_entity_poly.entity_id
_entity_poly.type
_entity_poly.pdbx_seq_one_letter_code
_entity_poly.pdbx_strand_id
1 'polypeptide(L)'
;MVGTAAVKRAGCAPKRGLTRDVEADLFARRRAIDSELLDQTARLFEARMGRSLSQEDARQIIDNLGGFFSILAEWDRIDRRR
;
A
#
# COMPACT_ATOMS: atom_id res chain seq x y z
N MET A 1 -11.40 -2.75 -62.83
CA MET A 1 -11.60 -3.30 -61.47
C MET A 1 -10.56 -2.65 -60.57
N VAL A 2 -10.99 -1.73 -59.73
CA VAL A 2 -10.13 -0.94 -58.82
C VAL A 2 -9.85 -1.79 -57.57
N GLY A 3 -8.58 -2.02 -57.26
CA GLY A 3 -8.15 -2.67 -56.02
C GLY A 3 -8.29 -1.71 -54.84
N THR A 4 -8.88 -2.19 -53.74
CA THR A 4 -8.92 -1.47 -52.46
C THR A 4 -8.27 -2.32 -51.39
N ALA A 5 -7.07 -1.92 -50.98
CA ALA A 5 -6.50 -2.31 -49.69
C ALA A 5 -6.97 -1.28 -48.65
N ALA A 6 -7.59 -1.74 -47.56
CA ALA A 6 -7.92 -0.90 -46.41
C ALA A 6 -7.36 -1.52 -45.13
N VAL A 7 -6.24 -0.92 -44.73
CA VAL A 7 -5.56 -0.89 -43.42
C VAL A 7 -6.37 -1.35 -42.20
N LYS A 8 -5.79 -2.32 -41.46
CA LYS A 8 -6.08 -2.60 -40.04
C LYS A 8 -5.81 -1.35 -39.20
N ARG A 9 -6.81 -0.84 -38.48
CA ARG A 9 -6.57 0.12 -37.39
C ARG A 9 -6.52 -0.63 -36.06
N ALA A 10 -5.37 -0.58 -35.41
CA ALA A 10 -5.23 -0.88 -34.00
C ALA A 10 -5.87 0.27 -33.21
N GLY A 11 -7.06 0.03 -32.65
CA GLY A 11 -7.69 0.92 -31.68
C GLY A 11 -7.20 0.57 -30.28
N CYS A 12 -6.34 1.42 -29.72
CA CYS A 12 -5.87 1.32 -28.34
C CYS A 12 -7.06 1.42 -27.36
N ALA A 13 -7.25 0.39 -26.52
CA ALA A 13 -8.20 0.44 -25.43
C ALA A 13 -7.70 1.42 -24.34
N PRO A 14 -8.54 2.33 -23.82
CA PRO A 14 -8.12 3.21 -22.73
C PRO A 14 -7.94 2.36 -21.47
N LYS A 15 -6.69 2.15 -21.06
CA LYS A 15 -6.32 1.64 -19.73
C LYS A 15 -6.67 2.70 -18.69
N ARG A 16 -7.96 2.82 -18.35
CA ARG A 16 -8.44 3.60 -17.23
C ARG A 16 -8.49 2.69 -16.01
N GLY A 17 -7.61 2.95 -15.03
CA GLY A 17 -7.85 2.49 -13.66
C GLY A 17 -6.66 2.02 -12.82
N LEU A 18 -5.39 2.19 -13.21
CA LEU A 18 -4.24 1.70 -12.43
C LEU A 18 -3.94 2.51 -11.14
N THR A 19 -4.90 3.29 -10.62
CA THR A 19 -4.75 4.09 -9.40
C THR A 19 -5.77 3.74 -8.33
N ARG A 20 -6.54 2.65 -8.52
CA ARG A 20 -7.40 2.09 -7.46
C ARG A 20 -6.83 0.81 -6.85
N ASP A 21 -5.88 0.17 -7.53
CA ASP A 21 -5.32 -1.12 -7.10
C ASP A 21 -4.13 -0.97 -6.15
N VAL A 22 -3.44 0.17 -6.12
CA VAL A 22 -2.23 0.36 -5.29
C VAL A 22 -2.56 0.45 -3.80
N GLU A 23 -3.64 1.14 -3.42
CA GLU A 23 -4.08 1.16 -2.02
C GLU A 23 -4.55 -0.21 -1.55
N ALA A 24 -5.30 -0.93 -2.40
CA ALA A 24 -5.74 -2.28 -2.09
C ALA A 24 -4.57 -3.27 -1.99
N ASP A 25 -3.55 -3.15 -2.84
CA ASP A 25 -2.38 -4.06 -2.86
C ASP A 25 -1.43 -3.82 -1.67
N LEU A 26 -1.39 -2.60 -1.12
CA LEU A 26 -0.58 -2.29 0.08
C LEU A 26 -1.19 -2.85 1.37
N PHE A 27 -2.52 -2.86 1.51
CA PHE A 27 -3.22 -3.50 2.63
C PHE A 27 -3.41 -5.01 2.45
N ALA A 28 -3.52 -5.50 1.21
CA ALA A 28 -3.71 -6.92 0.91
C ALA A 28 -2.40 -7.73 1.00
N ARG A 29 -1.24 -7.09 0.80
CA ARG A 29 0.05 -7.70 1.15
C ARG A 29 0.21 -7.68 2.66
N ARG A 30 -0.44 -8.62 3.34
CA ARG A 30 -0.04 -9.07 4.68
C ARG A 30 1.37 -9.63 4.53
N ARG A 31 2.37 -8.75 4.49
CA ARG A 31 3.79 -9.12 4.53
C ARG A 31 3.92 -10.00 5.75
N ALA A 32 4.53 -11.17 5.61
CA ALA A 32 4.88 -11.98 6.77
C ALA A 32 5.74 -11.07 7.66
N ILE A 33 5.15 -10.56 8.74
CA ILE A 33 5.86 -9.77 9.72
C ILE A 33 6.52 -10.79 10.62
N ASP A 34 7.85 -10.71 10.70
CA ASP A 34 8.63 -11.63 11.52
C ASP A 34 8.16 -11.55 12.97
N SER A 35 7.98 -12.70 13.62
CA SER A 35 7.51 -12.76 15.00
C SER A 35 8.43 -12.00 15.96
N GLU A 36 9.73 -11.95 15.66
CA GLU A 36 10.70 -11.15 16.41
C GLU A 36 10.36 -9.65 16.37
N LEU A 37 9.96 -9.13 15.21
CA LEU A 37 9.54 -7.73 15.08
C LEU A 37 8.23 -7.46 15.84
N LEU A 38 7.30 -8.42 15.84
CA LEU A 38 6.08 -8.33 16.63
C LEU A 38 6.39 -8.29 18.13
N ASP A 39 7.27 -9.17 18.60
CA ASP A 39 7.67 -9.23 20.01
C ASP A 39 8.41 -7.95 20.45
N GLN A 40 9.31 -7.43 19.62
CA GLN A 40 9.97 -6.16 19.88
C GLN A 40 9.00 -4.99 19.94
N THR A 41 8.03 -4.95 19.00
CA THR A 41 6.99 -3.91 18.98
C THR A 41 6.10 -4.01 20.21
N ALA A 42 5.66 -5.22 20.59
CA ALA A 42 4.90 -5.44 21.80
C ALA A 42 5.66 -4.88 23.02
N ARG A 43 6.89 -5.32 23.25
CA ARG A 43 7.71 -4.88 24.40
C ARG A 43 7.88 -3.36 24.48
N LEU A 44 8.14 -2.72 23.35
CA LEU A 44 8.32 -1.27 23.29
C LEU A 44 7.04 -0.53 23.70
N PHE A 45 5.89 -1.00 23.21
CA PHE A 45 4.61 -0.36 23.45
C PHE A 45 4.00 -0.74 24.81
N GLU A 46 4.29 -1.94 25.34
CA GLU A 46 3.96 -2.33 26.71
C GLU A 46 4.65 -1.40 27.72
N ALA A 47 5.95 -1.15 27.53
CA ALA A 47 6.71 -0.23 28.39
C ALA A 47 6.12 1.18 28.42
N ARG A 48 5.49 1.61 27.31
CA ARG A 48 4.85 2.92 27.20
C ARG A 48 3.41 2.94 27.72
N MET A 49 2.64 1.89 27.49
CA MET A 49 1.21 1.84 27.80
C MET A 49 0.91 1.27 29.19
N GLY A 50 1.88 0.62 29.85
CA GLY A 50 1.69 0.03 31.17
C GLY A 50 0.71 -1.15 31.18
N ARG A 51 0.48 -1.77 30.02
CA ARG A 51 -0.37 -2.97 29.85
C ARG A 51 0.35 -3.96 28.96
N SER A 52 0.08 -5.25 29.16
CA SER A 52 0.56 -6.30 28.27
C SER A 52 -0.09 -6.22 26.89
N LEU A 53 0.65 -6.58 25.84
CA LEU A 53 0.24 -6.56 24.46
C LEU A 53 0.51 -7.92 23.81
N SER A 54 -0.46 -8.38 23.04
CA SER A 54 -0.30 -9.58 22.22
C SER A 54 0.46 -9.28 20.92
N GLN A 55 0.91 -10.32 20.24
CA GLN A 55 1.47 -10.19 18.89
C GLN A 55 0.47 -9.61 17.89
N GLU A 56 -0.85 -9.83 18.09
CA GLU A 56 -1.87 -9.23 17.24
C GLU A 56 -2.00 -7.72 17.49
N ASP A 57 -1.88 -7.28 18.75
CA ASP A 57 -1.81 -5.85 19.07
C ASP A 57 -0.58 -5.20 18.43
N ALA A 58 0.59 -5.85 18.53
CA ALA A 58 1.81 -5.40 17.87
C ALA A 58 1.65 -5.31 16.34
N ARG A 59 0.98 -6.29 15.74
CA ARG A 59 0.67 -6.29 14.32
C ARG A 59 -0.22 -5.10 13.94
N GLN A 60 -1.28 -4.85 14.70
CA GLN A 60 -2.16 -3.70 14.48
C GLN A 60 -1.41 -2.36 14.63
N ILE A 61 -0.50 -2.26 15.61
CA ILE A 61 0.34 -1.09 15.79
C ILE A 61 1.20 -0.85 14.54
N ILE A 62 1.86 -1.88 14.02
CA ILE A 62 2.70 -1.76 12.82
C ILE A 62 1.85 -1.35 11.61
N ASP A 63 0.70 -1.99 11.41
CA ASP A 63 -0.20 -1.69 10.29
C ASP A 63 -0.69 -0.23 10.37
N ASN A 64 -1.08 0.24 11.56
CA ASN A 64 -1.50 1.62 11.78
C ASN A 64 -0.39 2.64 11.51
N LEU A 65 0.83 2.38 12.01
CA LEU A 65 1.98 3.24 11.75
C LEU A 65 2.32 3.29 10.27
N GLY A 66 2.33 2.14 9.59
CA GLY A 66 2.55 2.03 8.15
C GLY A 66 1.54 2.84 7.34
N GLY A 67 0.25 2.75 7.70
CA GLY A 67 -0.82 3.55 7.11
C GLY A 67 -0.63 5.06 7.32
N PHE A 68 -0.33 5.47 8.56
CA PHE A 68 -0.08 6.88 8.90
C PHE A 68 1.07 7.48 8.08
N PHE A 69 2.22 6.80 8.01
CA PHE A 69 3.36 7.29 7.22
C PHE A 69 3.09 7.26 5.72
N SER A 70 2.25 6.35 5.23
CA SER A 70 1.85 6.33 3.82
C SER A 70 1.07 7.59 3.43
N ILE A 71 0.18 8.07 4.31
CA ILE A 71 -0.55 9.34 4.12
C ILE A 71 0.43 10.51 4.07
N LEU A 72 1.38 10.58 5.01
CA LEU A 72 2.39 11.64 5.03
C LEU A 72 3.26 11.64 3.77
N ALA A 73 3.66 10.46 3.29
CA ALA A 73 4.41 10.32 2.06
C ALA A 73 3.61 10.77 0.83
N GLU A 74 2.30 10.57 0.83
CA GLU A 74 1.43 11.06 -0.25
C GLU A 74 1.33 12.58 -0.25
N TRP A 75 1.20 13.21 0.91
CA TRP A 75 1.21 14.67 1.01
C TRP A 75 2.54 15.28 0.56
N ASP A 76 3.68 14.72 0.96
CA ASP A 76 5.00 15.16 0.50
C ASP A 76 5.14 15.06 -1.03
N ARG A 77 4.59 14.02 -1.66
CA ARG A 77 4.58 13.90 -3.13
C ARG A 77 3.72 14.97 -3.80
N ILE A 78 2.59 15.34 -3.21
CA ILE A 78 1.72 16.40 -3.72
C ILE A 78 2.44 17.75 -3.61
N ASP A 79 3.03 18.04 -2.45
CA ASP A 79 3.75 19.29 -2.20
C ASP A 79 4.95 19.46 -3.16
N ARG A 80 5.70 18.40 -3.45
CA ARG A 80 6.82 18.43 -4.40
C ARG A 80 6.42 18.61 -5.87
N ARG A 81 5.14 18.38 -6.21
CA ARG A 81 4.62 18.57 -7.58
C ARG A 81 4.02 19.97 -7.79
N ARG A 82 3.97 20.79 -6.74
CA ARG A 82 3.44 22.14 -6.74
C ARG A 82 4.55 23.17 -6.93
#